data_AF-A0A971X816-F1
#
_entry.id   AF-A0A971X816-F1
#
_cell.length_a   1.000
_cell.length_b   1.000
_cell.length_c   1.000
_cell.angle_alpha   90.00
_cell.angle_beta   90.00
_cell.angle_gamma   90.00
#
_symmetry.space_group_name_H-M   'P 1'
#
loop_
_entity.id
_entity.type
_entity.pdbx_description
1 polymer ?
#
loop_
_entity_poly.entity_id
_entity_poly.type
_entity_poly.pdbx_seq_one_letter_code
_entity_poly.pdbx_strand_id
1 'polypeptide(L)'
;MVYVMLADGFEEIEALAVVDVLRRVNIDVFTVSITDDTKVTGSHKIQVAADLTIKDAALEDADMVVLPGGMLGSQNLYENSILEKALESRVKNKKWIAAICAAPFIIGRRGYLEGKEAICYPGFEKELKGAEIVNKKVVIS
;
A
#
# COMPACT_ATOMS: atom_id res chain seq x y z
N MET A 1 -4.25 -5.62 13.62
CA MET A 1 -2.87 -5.36 13.15
C MET A 1 -2.87 -4.82 11.72
N VAL A 2 -2.05 -3.80 11.45
CA VAL A 2 -1.92 -3.14 10.14
C VAL A 2 -0.46 -3.16 9.69
N TYR A 3 -0.22 -3.48 8.42
CA TYR A 3 1.09 -3.35 7.79
C TYR A 3 1.14 -2.19 6.82
N VAL A 4 2.14 -1.32 6.95
CA VAL A 4 2.43 -0.23 6.00
C VAL A 4 3.64 -0.63 5.18
N MET A 5 3.44 -0.87 3.89
CA MET A 5 4.50 -1.40 3.02
C MET A 5 5.43 -0.29 2.56
N LEU A 6 6.73 -0.47 2.79
CA LEU A 6 7.78 0.47 2.39
C LEU A 6 8.64 -0.17 1.31
N ALA A 7 8.76 0.52 0.18
CA ALA A 7 9.66 0.20 -0.90
C ALA A 7 10.55 1.40 -1.18
N ASP A 8 11.75 1.18 -1.72
CA ASP A 8 12.59 2.32 -2.10
C ASP A 8 11.81 3.25 -3.06
N GLY A 9 11.80 4.54 -2.74
CA GLY A 9 11.02 5.54 -3.44
C GLY A 9 9.56 5.68 -3.00
N PHE A 10 9.16 5.14 -1.83
CA PHE A 10 7.86 5.40 -1.23
C PHE A 10 7.67 6.88 -0.86
N GLU A 11 6.43 7.36 -0.82
CA GLU A 11 6.11 8.72 -0.34
C GLU A 11 6.07 8.74 1.20
N GLU A 12 6.98 9.51 1.79
CA GLU A 12 7.25 9.46 3.22
C GLU A 12 6.12 10.00 4.09
N ILE A 13 5.47 11.08 3.66
CA ILE A 13 4.36 11.70 4.40
C ILE A 13 3.14 10.78 4.37
N GLU A 14 2.79 10.23 3.21
CA GLU A 14 1.67 9.31 3.03
C GLU A 14 1.83 8.05 3.88
N ALA A 15 3.03 7.47 3.94
CA ALA A 15 3.30 6.31 4.76
C ALA A 15 3.29 6.65 6.26
N LEU A 16 4.07 7.65 6.68
CA LEU A 16 4.30 7.93 8.10
C LEU A 16 3.10 8.60 8.76
N ALA A 17 2.28 9.37 8.03
CA ALA A 17 1.04 9.91 8.56
C ALA A 17 0.05 8.79 8.94
N VAL A 18 -0.05 7.73 8.13
CA VAL A 18 -0.88 6.56 8.47
C VAL A 18 -0.35 5.86 9.71
N VAL A 19 0.96 5.66 9.80
CA VAL A 19 1.61 5.06 10.97
C VAL A 19 1.33 5.88 12.24
N ASP A 20 1.54 7.20 12.20
CA ASP A 20 1.31 8.10 13.34
C ASP A 20 -0.15 8.08 13.79
N VAL A 21 -1.11 8.29 12.88
CA VAL A 21 -2.53 8.39 13.22
C VAL A 21 -3.06 7.09 13.81
N LEU A 22 -2.73 5.93 13.22
CA LEU A 22 -3.20 4.64 13.70
C LEU A 22 -2.55 4.26 15.05
N ARG A 23 -1.26 4.56 15.24
CA ARG A 23 -0.60 4.32 16.53
C ARG A 23 -1.17 5.22 17.65
N ARG A 24 -1.60 6.45 17.37
CA ARG A 24 -2.26 7.33 18.36
C ARG A 24 -3.55 6.76 18.94
N VAL A 25 -4.20 5.86 18.21
CA VAL A 25 -5.43 5.16 18.67
C VAL A 25 -5.15 3.72 19.11
N ASN A 26 -3.89 3.39 19.43
CA ASN A 26 -3.44 2.09 19.93
C ASN A 26 -3.71 0.91 18.98
N ILE A 27 -3.71 1.15 17.66
CA ILE A 27 -3.69 0.07 16.68
C ILE A 27 -2.25 -0.42 16.52
N ASP A 28 -2.06 -1.74 16.55
CA ASP A 28 -0.76 -2.36 16.23
C ASP A 28 -0.44 -2.15 14.75
N VAL A 29 0.49 -1.24 14.48
CA VAL A 29 0.97 -0.90 13.12
C VAL A 29 2.45 -1.21 13.03
N PHE A 30 2.83 -1.94 11.98
CA PHE A 30 4.22 -2.21 11.65
C PHE A 30 4.52 -1.74 10.23
N THR A 31 5.64 -1.05 10.07
CA THR A 31 6.23 -0.74 8.77
C THR A 31 7.00 -1.96 8.26
N VAL A 32 6.83 -2.29 6.99
CA VAL A 32 7.38 -3.51 6.38
C VAL A 32 8.20 -3.13 5.15
N SER A 33 9.51 -3.32 5.23
CA SER A 33 10.39 -3.19 4.06
C SER A 33 10.14 -4.34 3.09
N ILE A 34 9.94 -4.05 1.80
CA ILE A 34 9.86 -5.10 0.77
C ILE A 34 11.21 -5.65 0.30
N THR A 35 12.30 -5.14 0.88
CA THR A 35 13.69 -5.58 0.60
C THR A 35 14.18 -6.54 1.70
N ASP A 36 15.44 -6.95 1.60
CA ASP A 36 16.11 -7.77 2.61
C ASP A 36 16.68 -6.95 3.79
N ASP A 37 16.63 -5.63 3.72
CA ASP A 37 17.07 -4.72 4.78
C ASP A 37 15.89 -3.91 5.33
N THR A 38 15.86 -3.67 6.63
CA THR A 38 14.88 -2.80 7.27
C THR A 38 15.00 -1.33 6.84
N LYS A 39 16.16 -0.87 6.37
CA LYS A 39 16.37 0.51 5.92
C LYS A 39 15.84 0.70 4.51
N VAL A 40 14.87 1.60 4.37
CA VAL A 40 14.24 1.95 3.09
C VAL A 40 14.38 3.44 2.87
N THR A 41 14.75 3.83 1.65
CA THR A 41 14.92 5.24 1.29
C THR A 41 13.69 5.74 0.55
N GLY A 42 13.01 6.74 1.11
CA GLY A 42 11.84 7.35 0.49
C GLY A 42 12.19 8.22 -0.73
N SER A 43 11.14 8.68 -1.41
CA SER A 43 11.23 9.46 -2.65
C SER A 43 11.98 10.79 -2.49
N HIS A 44 11.95 11.39 -1.31
CA HIS A 44 12.65 12.62 -0.95
C HIS A 44 13.96 12.36 -0.20
N LYS A 45 14.52 11.14 -0.32
CA LYS A 45 15.81 10.73 0.25
C LYS A 45 15.84 10.67 1.76
N ILE A 46 14.68 10.61 2.41
CA ILE A 46 14.59 10.34 3.85
C ILE A 46 14.67 8.83 4.03
N GLN A 47 15.65 8.37 4.82
CA GLN A 47 15.77 6.97 5.16
C GLN A 47 14.93 6.65 6.40
N VAL A 48 14.13 5.60 6.32
CA VAL A 48 13.31 5.07 7.41
C VAL A 48 13.77 3.65 7.71
N ALA A 49 13.95 3.33 9.00
CA ALA A 49 14.10 1.96 9.44
C ALA A 49 12.71 1.36 9.68
N ALA A 50 12.33 0.40 8.85
CA ALA A 50 11.11 -0.37 8.99
C ALA A 50 11.17 -1.28 10.22
N ASP A 51 10.01 -1.63 10.76
CA ASP A 51 9.90 -2.54 11.92
C ASP A 51 10.26 -3.97 11.53
N LEU A 52 9.90 -4.39 10.30
CA LEU A 52 10.09 -5.76 9.78
C LEU A 52 10.55 -5.73 8.31
N THR A 53 11.16 -6.83 7.88
CA THR A 53 11.24 -7.15 6.44
C THR A 53 9.98 -7.89 6.00
N ILE A 54 9.70 -7.92 4.69
CA ILE A 54 8.56 -8.65 4.13
C ILE A 54 8.64 -10.15 4.36
N LYS A 55 9.85 -10.69 4.58
CA LYS A 55 10.07 -12.10 4.90
C LYS A 55 9.70 -12.42 6.36
N ASP A 56 9.83 -11.44 7.25
CA ASP A 56 9.51 -11.58 8.67
C ASP A 56 8.06 -11.19 8.99
N ALA A 57 7.38 -10.49 8.08
CA ALA A 57 6.00 -10.07 8.25
C ALA A 57 5.01 -11.22 7.93
N ALA A 58 4.16 -11.54 8.90
CA ALA A 58 3.04 -12.46 8.71
C ALA A 58 1.88 -11.76 7.97
N LEU A 59 2.09 -11.41 6.70
CA LEU A 59 1.16 -10.59 5.91
C LEU A 59 -0.24 -11.19 5.83
N GLU A 60 -0.41 -12.51 5.94
CA GLU A 60 -1.74 -13.13 5.91
C GLU A 60 -2.56 -12.86 7.18
N ASP A 61 -1.92 -12.57 8.31
CA ASP A 61 -2.61 -12.43 9.60
C ASP A 61 -3.15 -11.01 9.84
N ALA A 62 -2.57 -9.99 9.21
CA ALA A 62 -2.99 -8.61 9.41
C ALA A 62 -4.39 -8.30 8.85
N ASP A 63 -5.11 -7.39 9.50
CA ASP A 63 -6.45 -6.94 9.09
C ASP A 63 -6.39 -6.07 7.83
N MET A 64 -5.32 -5.29 7.69
CA MET A 64 -5.12 -4.32 6.61
C MET A 64 -3.67 -4.27 6.15
N VAL A 65 -3.48 -4.12 4.83
CA VAL A 65 -2.22 -3.68 4.23
C VAL A 65 -2.43 -2.29 3.61
N VAL A 66 -1.51 -1.38 3.90
CA VAL A 66 -1.48 -0.01 3.38
C VAL A 66 -0.37 0.09 2.34
N LEU A 67 -0.71 0.66 1.19
CA LEU A 67 0.17 0.88 0.04
C LEU A 67 0.34 2.40 -0.16
N PRO A 68 1.43 2.99 0.35
CA PRO A 68 1.78 4.38 0.09
C PRO A 68 2.13 4.60 -1.39
N GLY A 69 1.98 5.85 -1.83
CA GLY A 69 2.37 6.28 -3.17
C GLY A 69 3.88 6.44 -3.34
N GLY A 70 4.26 7.43 -4.16
CA GLY A 70 5.61 7.60 -4.68
C GLY A 70 5.81 6.72 -5.91
N MET A 71 6.19 7.33 -7.03
CA MET A 71 6.18 6.64 -8.34
C MET A 71 7.05 5.38 -8.34
N LEU A 72 8.30 5.51 -7.90
CA LEU A 72 9.23 4.39 -7.80
C LEU A 72 8.79 3.40 -6.71
N GLY A 73 8.35 3.89 -5.54
CA GLY A 73 7.88 3.04 -4.45
C GLY A 73 6.69 2.18 -4.86
N SER A 74 5.67 2.78 -5.48
CA SER A 74 4.49 2.08 -5.98
C SER A 74 4.83 1.06 -7.07
N GLN A 75 5.78 1.36 -7.96
CA GLN A 75 6.27 0.41 -8.95
C GLN A 75 6.98 -0.77 -8.29
N ASN A 76 7.87 -0.52 -7.34
CA ASN A 76 8.57 -1.56 -6.60
C ASN A 76 7.61 -2.44 -5.79
N LEU A 77 6.56 -1.86 -5.19
CA LEU A 77 5.48 -2.60 -4.55
C LEU A 77 4.71 -3.47 -5.55
N TYR A 78 4.43 -2.94 -6.76
CA TYR A 78 3.73 -3.68 -7.81
C TYR A 78 4.51 -4.92 -8.28
N GLU A 79 5.82 -4.80 -8.42
CA GLU A 79 6.71 -5.86 -8.93
C GLU A 79 7.07 -6.92 -7.86
N ASN A 80 6.74 -6.68 -6.59
CA ASN A 80 7.05 -7.61 -5.52
C ASN A 80 6.08 -8.80 -5.48
N SER A 81 6.58 -9.99 -5.82
CA SER A 81 5.76 -11.22 -5.90
C SER A 81 5.23 -11.74 -4.55
N ILE A 82 5.89 -11.44 -3.43
CA ILE A 82 5.41 -11.82 -2.09
C ILE A 82 4.19 -10.96 -1.74
N LEU A 83 4.31 -9.64 -1.95
CA LEU A 83 3.20 -8.72 -1.74
C LEU A 83 2.03 -9.02 -2.68
N GLU A 84 2.29 -9.32 -3.95
CA GLU A 84 1.24 -9.70 -4.91
C GLU A 84 0.39 -10.88 -4.40
N LYS A 85 1.04 -11.96 -3.95
CA LYS A 85 0.34 -13.13 -3.39
C LYS A 85 -0.49 -12.76 -2.16
N ALA A 86 0.05 -11.91 -1.29
CA ALA A 86 -0.67 -11.43 -0.11
C ALA A 86 -1.89 -10.58 -0.49
N LEU A 87 -1.78 -9.70 -1.49
CA LEU A 87 -2.92 -8.91 -1.98
C LEU A 87 -4.00 -9.80 -2.62
N GLU A 88 -3.61 -10.80 -3.41
CA GLU A 88 -4.54 -11.77 -4.01
C GLU A 88 -5.31 -12.55 -2.91
N SER A 89 -4.60 -13.06 -1.91
CA SER A 89 -5.19 -13.73 -0.75
C SER A 89 -6.17 -12.81 0.00
N ARG A 90 -5.80 -11.55 0.22
CA ARG A 90 -6.64 -10.57 0.91
C ARG A 90 -7.95 -10.30 0.17
N VAL A 91 -7.91 -10.17 -1.15
CA VAL A 91 -9.13 -9.99 -1.96
C VAL A 91 -10.05 -11.20 -1.83
N LYS A 92 -9.51 -12.43 -1.91
CA LYS A 92 -10.29 -13.67 -1.73
C LYS A 92 -10.92 -13.78 -0.34
N ASN A 93 -10.18 -13.35 0.68
CA ASN A 93 -10.58 -13.44 2.09
C ASN A 93 -11.29 -12.19 2.61
N LYS A 94 -11.64 -11.23 1.74
CA LYS A 94 -12.32 -9.97 2.09
C LYS A 94 -11.60 -9.16 3.19
N LYS A 95 -10.27 -9.19 3.19
CA LYS A 95 -9.43 -8.37 4.09
C LYS A 95 -9.14 -7.02 3.47
N TRP A 96 -8.83 -6.03 4.30
CA TRP A 96 -8.65 -4.66 3.84
C TRP A 96 -7.34 -4.46 3.07
N ILE A 97 -7.42 -3.67 2.02
CA ILE A 97 -6.29 -3.07 1.31
C ILE A 97 -6.58 -1.58 1.22
N ALA A 98 -5.65 -0.74 1.69
CA ALA A 98 -5.71 0.70 1.54
C ALA A 98 -4.58 1.15 0.60
N ALA A 99 -4.88 2.02 -0.35
CA ALA A 99 -3.88 2.54 -1.29
C ALA A 99 -4.13 4.03 -1.52
N ILE A 100 -3.05 4.80 -1.65
CA ILE A 100 -3.12 6.27 -1.79
C ILE A 100 -2.24 6.76 -2.94
N CYS A 101 -2.63 7.90 -3.52
CA CYS A 101 -1.88 8.58 -4.57
C CYS A 101 -1.74 7.69 -5.83
N ALA A 102 -0.52 7.30 -6.22
CA ALA A 102 -0.28 6.42 -7.36
C ALA A 102 -0.61 4.95 -7.04
N ALA A 103 -0.45 4.51 -5.79
CA ALA A 103 -0.54 3.10 -5.39
C ALA A 103 -1.85 2.37 -5.74
N PRO A 104 -3.04 3.01 -5.90
CA PRO A 104 -4.23 2.32 -6.36
C PRO A 104 -4.04 1.56 -7.69
N PHE A 105 -3.10 1.96 -8.55
CA PHE A 105 -2.79 1.20 -9.77
C PHE A 105 -2.38 -0.25 -9.47
N ILE A 106 -1.76 -0.50 -8.30
CA ILE A 106 -1.25 -1.81 -7.89
C ILE A 106 -2.39 -2.84 -7.86
N ILE A 107 -3.54 -2.46 -7.31
CA ILE A 107 -4.74 -3.30 -7.25
C ILE A 107 -5.63 -3.11 -8.48
N GLY A 108 -5.60 -1.92 -9.09
CA GLY A 108 -6.34 -1.58 -10.30
C GLY A 108 -5.95 -2.43 -11.51
N ARG A 109 -4.64 -2.53 -11.81
CA ARG A 109 -4.13 -3.33 -12.94
C ARG A 109 -4.48 -4.81 -12.83
N ARG A 110 -4.65 -5.29 -11.60
CA ARG A 110 -5.00 -6.68 -11.28
C ARG A 110 -6.51 -6.94 -11.34
N GLY A 111 -7.33 -5.92 -11.62
CA GLY A 111 -8.79 -6.03 -11.71
C GLY A 111 -9.48 -6.15 -10.35
N TYR A 112 -8.79 -5.89 -9.24
CA TYR A 112 -9.38 -6.02 -7.90
C TYR A 112 -10.40 -4.93 -7.57
N LEU A 113 -10.49 -3.91 -8.43
CA LEU A 113 -11.42 -2.79 -8.34
C LEU A 113 -12.57 -2.89 -9.36
N GLU A 114 -12.71 -4.01 -10.08
CA GLU A 114 -13.77 -4.15 -11.09
C GLU A 114 -15.17 -4.00 -10.47
N GLY A 115 -15.95 -3.06 -11.01
CA GLY A 115 -17.28 -2.71 -10.52
C GLY A 115 -17.31 -1.94 -9.20
N LYS A 116 -16.16 -1.47 -8.70
CA LYS A 116 -16.04 -0.72 -7.45
C LYS A 116 -15.72 0.76 -7.71
N GLU A 117 -16.23 1.64 -6.86
CA GLU A 117 -15.75 3.02 -6.81
C GLU A 117 -14.26 3.04 -6.39
N ALA A 118 -13.47 3.89 -7.05
CA ALA A 118 -12.09 4.15 -6.69
C ALA A 118 -11.65 5.59 -7.03
N ILE A 119 -10.57 6.04 -6.39
CA ILE A 119 -9.87 7.29 -6.69
C ILE A 119 -8.36 7.04 -6.66
N CYS A 120 -7.60 7.80 -7.44
CA CYS A 120 -6.14 7.80 -7.46
C CYS A 120 -5.59 9.20 -7.73
N TYR A 121 -4.28 9.34 -7.72
CA TYR A 121 -3.60 10.54 -8.19
C TYR A 121 -3.99 10.83 -9.65
N PRO A 122 -4.22 12.10 -10.01
CA PRO A 122 -4.57 12.47 -11.39
C PRO A 122 -3.58 11.92 -12.42
N GLY A 123 -4.08 11.26 -13.45
CA GLY A 123 -3.28 10.61 -14.50
C GLY A 123 -3.14 9.10 -14.37
N PHE A 124 -3.53 8.49 -13.24
CA PHE A 124 -3.52 7.03 -13.04
C PHE A 124 -4.88 6.36 -13.29
N GLU A 125 -5.90 7.10 -13.70
CA GLU A 125 -7.28 6.60 -13.84
C GLU A 125 -7.37 5.41 -14.80
N LYS A 126 -6.58 5.46 -15.89
CA LYS A 126 -6.51 4.40 -16.90
C LYS A 126 -5.95 3.08 -16.37
N GLU A 127 -5.25 3.12 -15.24
CA GLU A 127 -4.65 1.95 -14.61
C GLU A 127 -5.63 1.22 -13.68
N LEU A 128 -6.76 1.84 -13.32
CA LEU A 128 -7.78 1.24 -12.46
C LEU A 128 -8.80 0.47 -13.30
N LYS A 129 -8.35 -0.63 -13.91
CA LYS A 129 -9.14 -1.44 -14.83
C LYS A 129 -10.48 -1.86 -14.19
N GLY A 130 -11.58 -1.44 -14.84
CA GLY A 130 -12.95 -1.80 -14.45
C GLY A 130 -13.50 -1.03 -13.24
N ALA A 131 -12.73 -0.11 -12.66
CA ALA A 131 -13.18 0.72 -11.54
C ALA A 131 -14.06 1.88 -12.01
N GLU A 132 -15.01 2.28 -11.17
CA GLU A 132 -15.76 3.53 -11.29
C GLU A 132 -14.94 4.66 -10.67
N ILE A 133 -14.34 5.51 -11.51
CA ILE A 133 -13.52 6.63 -11.03
C ILE A 133 -14.42 7.75 -10.50
N VAL A 134 -14.26 8.08 -9.22
CA VAL A 134 -15.04 9.14 -8.57
C VAL A 134 -14.13 10.26 -8.06
N ASN A 135 -14.61 11.50 -8.11
CA ASN A 135 -13.88 12.66 -7.60
C ASN A 135 -14.20 12.91 -6.11
N LYS A 136 -13.70 12.03 -5.23
CA LYS A 136 -13.83 12.13 -3.77
C LYS A 136 -12.43 12.17 -3.14
N LYS A 137 -12.32 12.75 -1.93
CA LYS A 137 -11.03 12.74 -1.20
C LYS A 137 -10.61 11.35 -0.74
N VAL A 138 -11.59 10.50 -0.40
CA VAL A 138 -11.42 9.12 0.06
C VAL A 138 -12.60 8.30 -0.46
N VAL A 139 -12.35 7.04 -0.82
CA VAL A 139 -13.36 6.07 -1.28
C VAL A 139 -13.20 4.77 -0.49
N ILE A 140 -14.32 4.14 -0.13
CA ILE A 140 -14.39 2.83 0.52
C ILE A 140 -15.37 1.99 -0.29
N SER A 141 -14.94 0.82 -0.78
CA SER A 141 -15.71 -0.03 -1.72
C SER A 141 -15.51 -1.54 -1.51
#